data_AF-A0A4R3L533-F1
#
_entry.id   AF-A0A4R3L533-F1
#
_cell.length_a   1.000
_cell.length_b   1.000
_cell.length_c   1.000
_cell.angle_alpha   90.00
_cell.angle_beta   90.00
_cell.angle_gamma   90.00
#
_symmetry.space_group_name_H-M   'P 1'
#
loop_
_entity.id
_entity.type
_entity.pdbx_description
1 polymer ?
#
loop_
_entity_poly.entity_id
_entity_poly.type
_entity_poly.pdbx_seq_one_letter_code
_entity_poly.pdbx_strand_id
1 'polypeptide(L)'
;MNLGNFKQMDEWEDELDNINWKEMLSDIDQALMDNLAAELGFPSFERLEQASRLIVDQFYVTHLSDGRWAWWNPRLYAQEDPYFFADVYEVMNYIAYTLQLSKTQLDLLHDGLLRLTQTKQCKHCEFEFNPMAPFRREWDPRQEWGSFCSPECVTEYGND
;
A
#
# COMPACT_ATOMS: atom_id res chain seq x y z
N MET A 1 21.56 -44.89 -32.77
CA MET A 1 21.32 -44.67 -31.33
C MET A 1 22.14 -43.45 -30.94
N ASN A 2 21.48 -42.37 -30.53
CA ASN A 2 22.10 -41.05 -30.34
C ASN A 2 22.13 -40.75 -28.84
N LEU A 3 23.26 -41.06 -28.18
CA LEU A 3 23.46 -40.96 -26.73
C LEU A 3 23.89 -39.56 -26.27
N GLY A 4 24.08 -38.61 -27.20
CA GLY A 4 24.54 -37.24 -26.89
C GLY A 4 23.43 -36.27 -26.50
N ASN A 5 22.17 -36.52 -26.88
CA ASN A 5 21.04 -35.62 -26.61
C ASN A 5 20.47 -35.73 -25.19
N PHE A 6 20.70 -36.84 -24.49
CA PHE A 6 20.17 -37.05 -23.14
C PHE A 6 20.95 -36.25 -22.09
N LYS A 7 22.28 -36.20 -22.20
CA LYS A 7 23.12 -35.42 -21.28
C LYS A 7 22.81 -33.93 -21.30
N GLN A 8 22.49 -33.39 -22.46
CA GLN A 8 22.14 -31.97 -22.57
C GLN A 8 20.78 -31.73 -21.92
N MET A 9 19.75 -32.53 -22.22
CA MET A 9 18.43 -32.41 -21.55
C MET A 9 18.51 -32.54 -20.03
N ASP A 10 19.30 -33.48 -19.51
CA ASP A 10 19.48 -33.68 -18.06
C ASP A 10 20.13 -32.44 -17.40
N GLU A 11 21.10 -31.80 -18.06
CA GLU A 11 21.72 -30.56 -17.58
C GLU A 11 20.75 -29.35 -17.59
N TRP A 12 19.79 -29.31 -18.53
CA TRP A 12 18.74 -28.29 -18.55
C TRP A 12 17.65 -28.53 -17.49
N GLU A 13 17.29 -29.78 -17.20
CA GLU A 13 16.36 -30.11 -16.11
C GLU A 13 16.96 -29.76 -14.73
N ASP A 14 18.26 -30.05 -14.53
CA ASP A 14 18.97 -29.70 -13.29
C ASP A 14 19.18 -28.18 -13.11
N GLU A 15 19.33 -27.39 -14.18
CA GLU A 15 19.39 -25.92 -14.10
C GLU A 15 18.02 -25.29 -13.79
N LEU A 16 16.92 -25.88 -14.28
CA LEU A 16 15.55 -25.42 -14.02
C LEU A 16 15.07 -25.74 -12.60
N ASP A 17 15.55 -26.85 -12.01
CA ASP A 17 15.29 -27.24 -10.61
C ASP A 17 16.12 -26.42 -9.59
N ASN A 18 17.21 -25.79 -10.03
CA ASN A 18 18.00 -24.85 -9.22
C ASN A 18 17.47 -23.41 -9.21
N ILE A 19 16.44 -23.11 -10.01
CA ILE A 19 15.72 -21.86 -9.88
C ILE A 19 14.93 -21.95 -8.58
N ASN A 20 15.29 -21.13 -7.58
CA ASN A 20 14.54 -21.05 -6.33
C ASN A 20 13.22 -20.31 -6.58
N TRP A 21 12.27 -21.03 -7.18
CA TRP A 21 10.96 -20.52 -7.58
C TRP A 21 10.23 -19.87 -6.40
N LYS A 22 10.49 -20.31 -5.16
CA LYS A 22 9.90 -19.70 -3.96
C LYS A 22 10.43 -18.30 -3.66
N GLU A 23 11.73 -18.09 -3.81
CA GLU A 23 12.35 -16.75 -3.64
C GLU A 23 11.92 -15.82 -4.77
N MET A 24 11.90 -16.30 -6.01
CA MET A 24 11.39 -15.51 -7.13
C MET A 24 9.91 -15.14 -6.97
N LEU A 25 9.07 -16.07 -6.47
CA LEU A 25 7.66 -15.79 -6.21
C LEU A 25 7.48 -14.76 -5.08
N SER A 26 8.26 -14.84 -3.99
CA SER A 26 8.19 -13.84 -2.92
C SER A 26 8.67 -12.46 -3.36
N ASP A 27 9.68 -12.41 -4.23
CA ASP A 27 10.20 -11.15 -4.78
C ASP A 27 9.19 -10.50 -5.73
N ILE A 28 8.49 -11.31 -6.53
CA ILE A 28 7.40 -10.84 -7.41
C ILE A 28 6.23 -10.31 -6.56
N ASP A 29 5.84 -11.02 -5.51
CA ASP A 29 4.78 -10.60 -4.60
C ASP A 29 5.13 -9.27 -3.93
N GLN A 30 6.36 -9.12 -3.43
CA GLN A 30 6.82 -7.87 -2.81
C GLN A 30 6.89 -6.71 -3.81
N ALA A 31 7.41 -6.95 -5.02
CA ALA A 31 7.46 -5.93 -6.06
C ALA A 31 6.05 -5.46 -6.48
N LEU A 32 5.07 -6.37 -6.51
CA LEU A 32 3.68 -6.02 -6.79
C LEU A 32 3.10 -5.12 -5.68
N MET A 33 3.42 -5.41 -4.42
CA MET A 33 2.99 -4.61 -3.28
C MET A 33 3.61 -3.22 -3.26
N ASP A 34 4.89 -3.12 -3.62
CA ASP A 34 5.57 -1.82 -3.69
C ASP A 34 5.09 -0.99 -4.88
N ASN A 35 4.69 -1.61 -5.99
CA ASN A 35 4.01 -0.92 -7.09
C ASN A 35 2.66 -0.35 -6.66
N LEU A 36 1.84 -1.12 -5.93
CA LEU A 36 0.58 -0.65 -5.36
C LEU A 36 0.81 0.56 -4.43
N ALA A 37 1.84 0.47 -3.58
CA ALA A 37 2.21 1.58 -2.71
C ALA A 37 2.59 2.83 -3.52
N ALA A 38 3.44 2.67 -4.54
CA ALA A 38 3.87 3.76 -5.40
C ALA A 38 2.70 4.41 -6.15
N GLU A 39 1.75 3.63 -6.65
CA GLU A 39 0.54 4.13 -7.31
C GLU A 39 -0.32 4.99 -6.37
N LEU A 40 -0.41 4.59 -5.10
CA LEU A 40 -1.10 5.35 -4.05
C LEU A 40 -0.23 6.46 -3.44
N GLY A 41 0.98 6.69 -3.95
CA GLY A 41 1.87 7.76 -3.54
C GLY A 41 2.70 7.47 -2.29
N PHE A 42 2.82 6.22 -1.84
CA PHE A 42 3.60 5.81 -0.68
C PHE A 42 4.97 5.25 -1.08
N PRO A 43 6.00 5.40 -0.22
CA PRO A 43 7.35 4.93 -0.53
C PRO A 43 7.52 3.41 -0.36
N SER A 44 6.60 2.75 0.33
CA SER A 44 6.61 1.29 0.52
C SER A 44 5.24 0.77 0.92
N PHE A 45 5.01 -0.52 0.72
CA PHE A 45 3.78 -1.19 1.13
C PHE A 45 3.48 -1.05 2.63
N GLU A 46 4.51 -1.16 3.48
CA GLU A 46 4.36 -1.00 4.93
C GLU A 46 3.79 0.38 5.30
N ARG A 47 4.25 1.45 4.61
CA ARG A 47 3.75 2.81 4.85
C ARG A 47 2.31 2.98 4.40
N LEU A 48 1.96 2.37 3.27
CA LEU A 48 0.58 2.32 2.80
C LEU A 48 -0.32 1.60 3.82
N GLU A 49 0.08 0.41 4.27
CA GLU A 49 -0.69 -0.39 5.24
C GLU A 49 -0.90 0.38 6.56
N GLN A 50 0.14 1.04 7.08
CA GLN A 50 0.07 1.87 8.30
C GLN A 50 -0.86 3.09 8.17
N ALA A 51 -1.02 3.62 6.95
CA ALA A 51 -1.92 4.74 6.67
C ALA A 51 -3.37 4.30 6.42
N SER A 52 -3.61 2.99 6.33
CA SER A 52 -4.87 2.43 5.83
C SER A 52 -5.66 1.71 6.91
N ARG A 53 -6.94 1.48 6.62
CA ARG A 53 -7.84 0.71 7.47
C ARG A 53 -8.35 -0.50 6.75
N LEU A 54 -8.09 -1.67 7.31
CA LEU A 54 -8.72 -2.92 6.89
C LEU A 54 -10.23 -2.87 7.15
N ILE A 55 -11.02 -3.19 6.13
CA ILE A 55 -12.49 -3.27 6.17
C ILE A 55 -12.95 -4.72 6.22
N VAL A 56 -12.58 -5.53 5.21
CA VAL A 56 -12.95 -6.96 5.09
C VAL A 56 -12.01 -7.66 4.13
N ASP A 57 -11.68 -8.94 4.33
CA ASP A 57 -10.98 -9.78 3.33
C ASP A 57 -9.79 -9.12 2.61
N GLN A 58 -8.95 -8.41 3.37
CA GLN A 58 -7.79 -7.65 2.85
C GLN A 58 -8.14 -6.45 1.96
N PHE A 59 -9.38 -6.00 1.92
CA PHE A 59 -9.73 -4.70 1.39
C PHE A 59 -9.46 -3.62 2.42
N TYR A 60 -8.70 -2.62 1.99
CA TYR A 60 -8.30 -1.48 2.78
C TYR A 60 -8.89 -0.19 2.22
N VAL A 61 -9.03 0.79 3.12
CA VAL A 61 -9.35 2.17 2.76
C VAL A 61 -8.25 3.11 3.23
N THR A 62 -7.86 4.05 2.38
CA THR A 62 -6.90 5.12 2.66
C THR A 62 -7.51 6.48 2.32
N HIS A 63 -7.26 7.51 3.12
CA HIS A 63 -7.67 8.89 2.83
C HIS A 63 -6.43 9.73 2.51
N LEU A 64 -6.32 10.11 1.25
CA LEU A 64 -5.12 10.71 0.65
C LEU A 64 -5.00 12.21 0.96
N SER A 65 -3.81 12.78 0.74
CA SER A 65 -3.54 14.18 1.04
C SER A 65 -4.34 15.16 0.17
N ASP A 66 -4.73 14.73 -1.02
CA ASP A 66 -5.58 15.50 -1.95
C ASP A 66 -7.08 15.44 -1.62
N GLY A 67 -7.46 14.69 -0.57
CA GLY A 67 -8.84 14.53 -0.10
C GLY A 67 -9.58 13.34 -0.71
N ARG A 68 -8.98 12.62 -1.66
CA ARG A 68 -9.59 11.41 -2.23
C ARG A 68 -9.49 10.23 -1.27
N TRP A 69 -10.40 9.29 -1.46
CA TRP A 69 -10.41 8.01 -0.76
C TRP A 69 -10.03 6.90 -1.73
N ALA A 70 -9.12 6.02 -1.32
CA ALA A 70 -8.71 4.86 -2.09
C ALA A 70 -9.25 3.57 -1.47
N TRP A 71 -9.83 2.70 -2.29
CA TRP A 71 -10.23 1.33 -1.95
C TRP A 71 -9.34 0.37 -2.71
N TRP A 72 -8.63 -0.50 -2.00
CA TRP A 72 -7.61 -1.37 -2.61
C TRP A 72 -7.50 -2.71 -1.90
N ASN A 73 -6.98 -3.72 -2.61
CA ASN A 73 -6.74 -5.05 -2.07
C ASN A 73 -5.41 -5.60 -2.62
N PRO A 74 -4.44 -5.92 -1.75
CA PRO A 74 -3.13 -6.39 -2.20
C PRO A 74 -3.22 -7.71 -2.97
N ARG A 75 -4.20 -8.57 -2.67
CA ARG A 75 -4.36 -9.87 -3.34
C ARG A 75 -4.98 -9.78 -4.72
N LEU A 76 -5.75 -8.72 -4.97
CA LEU A 76 -6.45 -8.52 -6.25
C LEU A 76 -5.70 -7.54 -7.15
N TYR A 77 -4.69 -6.83 -6.64
CA TYR A 77 -3.98 -5.78 -7.39
C TYR A 77 -3.37 -6.25 -8.72
N ALA A 78 -3.01 -7.53 -8.83
CA ALA A 78 -2.54 -8.09 -10.09
C ALA A 78 -3.61 -8.11 -11.22
N GLN A 79 -4.89 -7.91 -10.87
CA GLN A 79 -6.04 -8.00 -11.76
C GLN A 79 -6.94 -6.76 -11.70
N GLU A 80 -6.91 -6.02 -10.59
CA GLU A 80 -7.80 -4.90 -10.31
C GLU A 80 -7.02 -3.72 -9.72
N ASP A 81 -7.10 -2.56 -10.38
CA ASP A 81 -6.51 -1.33 -9.87
C ASP A 81 -7.28 -0.79 -8.64
N PRO A 82 -6.64 0.04 -7.79
CA PRO A 82 -7.33 0.78 -6.74
C PRO A 82 -8.46 1.66 -7.29
N TYR A 83 -9.57 1.71 -6.55
CA TYR A 83 -10.68 2.60 -6.86
C TYR A 83 -10.54 3.89 -6.05
N PHE A 84 -10.78 5.02 -6.72
CA PHE A 84 -10.69 6.35 -6.11
C PHE A 84 -12.06 7.01 -6.03
N PHE A 85 -12.32 7.68 -4.91
CA PHE A 85 -13.57 8.38 -4.63
C PHE A 85 -13.28 9.80 -4.17
N ALA A 86 -14.14 10.74 -4.53
CA ALA A 86 -13.92 12.16 -4.24
C ALA A 86 -14.20 12.49 -2.76
N ASP A 87 -15.08 11.74 -2.11
CA ASP A 87 -15.45 11.96 -0.72
C ASP A 87 -15.84 10.68 0.03
N VAL A 88 -16.06 10.84 1.34
CA VAL A 88 -16.38 9.74 2.25
C VAL A 88 -17.73 9.08 1.95
N TYR A 89 -18.70 9.81 1.40
CA TYR A 89 -20.02 9.27 1.09
C TYR A 89 -19.97 8.36 -0.13
N GLU A 90 -19.21 8.75 -1.16
CA GLU A 90 -19.00 7.93 -2.36
C GLU A 90 -18.36 6.58 -2.02
N VAL A 91 -17.23 6.59 -1.29
CA VAL A 91 -16.56 5.34 -0.88
C VAL A 91 -17.44 4.50 0.04
N MET A 92 -18.15 5.13 0.97
CA MET A 92 -19.05 4.41 1.89
C MET A 92 -20.20 3.74 1.12
N ASN A 93 -20.83 4.45 0.19
CA ASN A 93 -21.91 3.91 -0.64
C ASN A 93 -21.41 2.75 -1.52
N TYR A 94 -20.21 2.87 -2.10
CA TYR A 94 -19.59 1.81 -2.86
C TYR A 94 -19.35 0.56 -2.01
N ILE A 95 -18.72 0.71 -0.84
CA ILE A 95 -18.46 -0.41 0.07
C ILE A 95 -19.77 -1.06 0.54
N ALA A 96 -20.77 -0.24 0.90
CA ALA A 96 -22.07 -0.72 1.34
C ALA A 96 -22.79 -1.55 0.28
N TYR A 97 -22.74 -1.09 -0.98
CA TYR A 97 -23.28 -1.83 -2.12
C TYR A 97 -22.50 -3.11 -2.40
N THR A 98 -21.17 -3.04 -2.46
CA THR A 98 -20.30 -4.18 -2.79
C THR A 98 -20.41 -5.30 -1.76
N LEU A 99 -20.47 -4.94 -0.47
CA LEU A 99 -20.54 -5.90 0.63
C LEU A 99 -21.96 -6.21 1.11
N GLN A 100 -22.98 -5.59 0.49
CA GLN A 100 -24.39 -5.73 0.88
C GLN A 100 -24.60 -5.50 2.39
N LEU A 101 -24.05 -4.39 2.90
CA LEU A 101 -24.02 -4.11 4.34
C LEU A 101 -25.42 -3.83 4.91
N SER A 102 -25.69 -4.37 6.09
CA SER A 102 -26.85 -3.98 6.90
C SER A 102 -26.69 -2.57 7.47
N LYS A 103 -27.78 -1.97 7.94
CA LYS A 103 -27.75 -0.62 8.54
C LYS A 103 -26.75 -0.51 9.70
N THR A 104 -26.69 -1.50 10.59
CA THR A 104 -25.74 -1.50 11.70
C THR A 104 -24.28 -1.55 11.22
N GLN A 105 -24.01 -2.33 10.16
CA GLN A 105 -22.67 -2.39 9.57
C GLN A 105 -22.30 -1.08 8.86
N LEU A 106 -23.27 -0.41 8.24
CA LEU A 106 -23.06 0.90 7.63
C LEU A 106 -22.68 1.96 8.67
N ASP A 107 -23.37 1.99 9.81
CA ASP A 107 -23.04 2.92 10.90
C ASP A 107 -21.61 2.66 11.43
N LEU A 108 -21.22 1.40 11.59
CA LEU A 108 -19.86 1.02 11.98
C LEU A 108 -18.79 1.39 10.94
N LEU A 109 -19.11 1.20 9.65
CA LEU A 109 -18.24 1.61 8.55
C LEU A 109 -18.03 3.12 8.58
N HIS A 110 -19.10 3.89 8.67
CA HIS A 110 -19.07 5.35 8.74
C HIS A 110 -18.19 5.83 9.90
N ASP A 111 -18.41 5.32 11.11
CA ASP A 111 -17.61 5.66 12.28
C ASP A 111 -16.14 5.25 12.13
N GLY A 112 -15.88 4.13 11.44
CA GLY A 112 -14.54 3.67 11.11
C GLY A 112 -13.81 4.62 10.15
N LEU A 113 -14.49 5.03 9.08
CA LEU A 113 -13.95 5.95 8.07
C LEU A 113 -13.68 7.33 8.66
N LEU A 114 -14.57 7.87 9.50
CA LEU A 114 -14.36 9.17 10.14
C LEU A 114 -13.15 9.22 11.08
N ARG A 115 -12.68 8.06 11.57
CA ARG A 115 -11.48 7.97 12.41
C ARG A 115 -10.21 7.78 11.59
N LEU A 116 -10.32 7.56 10.28
CA LEU A 116 -9.17 7.45 9.42
C LEU A 116 -8.47 8.80 9.34
N THR A 117 -7.17 8.79 9.64
CA THR A 117 -6.37 10.01 9.52
C THR A 117 -6.13 10.29 8.04
N GLN A 118 -6.45 11.50 7.60
CA GLN A 118 -6.03 11.98 6.28
C GLN A 118 -4.51 12.05 6.23
N THR A 119 -3.90 11.46 5.19
CA THR A 119 -2.47 11.56 4.98
C THR A 119 -2.05 12.97 4.57
N LYS A 120 -0.74 13.19 4.52
CA LYS A 120 -0.13 14.40 3.99
C LYS A 120 0.93 14.03 2.98
N GLN A 121 1.14 14.92 2.03
CA GLN A 121 2.29 14.84 1.13
C GLN A 121 3.52 15.48 1.77
N CYS A 122 4.65 14.79 1.72
CA CYS A 122 5.94 15.30 2.18
C CYS A 122 6.42 16.43 1.26
N LYS A 123 6.87 17.55 1.82
CA LYS A 123 7.41 18.69 1.04
C LYS A 123 8.72 18.40 0.30
N HIS A 124 9.45 17.36 0.71
CA HIS A 124 10.75 17.01 0.13
C HIS A 124 10.62 15.91 -0.93
N CYS A 125 10.20 14.72 -0.51
CA CYS A 125 10.14 13.54 -1.37
C CYS A 125 8.78 13.33 -2.05
N GLU A 126 7.81 14.22 -1.82
CA GLU A 126 6.46 14.18 -2.43
C GLU A 126 5.63 12.92 -2.12
N PHE A 127 6.10 12.03 -1.25
CA PHE A 127 5.36 10.85 -0.82
C PHE A 127 4.28 11.17 0.23
N GLU A 128 3.20 10.40 0.18
CA GLU A 128 2.16 10.31 1.20
C GLU A 128 2.72 9.73 2.51
N PHE A 129 2.30 10.32 3.63
CA PHE A 129 2.62 9.82 4.95
C PHE A 129 1.48 10.06 5.95
N ASN A 130 1.38 9.20 6.95
CA ASN A 130 0.46 9.38 8.06
C ASN A 130 1.05 10.41 9.06
N PRO A 131 0.47 11.63 9.19
CA PRO A 131 1.00 12.66 10.08
C PRO A 131 0.81 12.32 11.57
N MET A 132 -0.04 11.35 11.89
CA MET A 132 -0.34 10.89 13.25
C MET A 132 0.39 9.58 13.62
N ALA A 133 1.30 9.11 12.76
CA ALA A 133 2.02 7.87 13.02
C ALA A 133 2.82 7.94 14.34
N PRO A 134 2.81 6.89 15.18
CA PRO A 134 3.41 6.92 16.52
C PRO A 134 4.89 7.32 16.54
N PHE A 135 5.67 6.84 15.57
CA PHE A 135 7.12 7.12 15.46
C PHE A 135 7.43 8.61 15.28
N ARG A 136 6.48 9.43 14.79
CA ARG A 136 6.69 10.88 14.66
C ARG A 136 6.88 11.57 16.00
N ARG A 137 6.34 11.02 17.09
CA ARG A 137 6.53 11.60 18.43
C ARG A 137 7.98 11.53 18.91
N GLU A 138 8.78 10.62 18.36
CA GLU A 138 10.16 10.43 18.76
C GLU A 138 11.08 11.54 18.23
N TRP A 139 10.81 12.01 17.01
CA TRP A 139 11.66 12.99 16.33
C TRP A 139 11.02 14.37 16.12
N ASP A 140 9.68 14.47 16.12
CA ASP A 140 8.91 15.71 15.98
C ASP A 140 7.86 15.86 17.11
N PRO A 141 8.26 15.84 18.41
CA PRO A 141 7.33 15.87 19.53
C PRO A 141 6.53 17.17 19.62
N ARG A 142 7.04 18.26 19.03
CA ARG A 142 6.40 19.58 19.01
C ARG A 142 5.60 19.85 17.73
N GLN A 143 5.59 18.91 16.77
CA GLN A 143 4.93 19.05 15.47
C GLN A 143 5.43 20.27 14.66
N GLU A 144 6.67 20.70 14.89
CA GLU A 144 7.30 21.81 14.16
C GLU A 144 7.58 21.41 12.70
N TRP A 145 7.74 20.11 12.44
CA TRP A 145 8.08 19.54 11.13
C TRP A 145 6.92 18.75 10.51
N GLY A 146 5.68 19.16 10.79
CA GLY A 146 4.45 18.48 10.36
C GLY A 146 4.21 18.38 8.85
N SER A 147 5.10 18.91 8.02
CA SER A 147 5.09 18.83 6.55
C SER A 147 6.09 17.81 5.97
N PHE A 148 6.85 17.09 6.81
CA PHE A 148 7.86 16.14 6.38
C PHE A 148 7.59 14.73 6.92
N CYS A 149 7.89 13.71 6.14
CA CYS A 149 7.67 12.31 6.55
C CYS A 149 8.75 11.78 7.50
N SER A 150 9.97 12.35 7.48
CA SER A 150 11.12 11.89 8.28
C SER A 150 12.13 13.01 8.60
N PRO A 151 13.03 12.81 9.57
CA PRO A 151 14.13 13.73 9.88
C PRO A 151 15.10 13.95 8.71
N GLU A 152 15.33 12.92 7.91
CA GLU A 152 16.21 12.98 6.74
C GLU A 152 15.63 13.96 5.72
N CYS A 153 14.33 13.87 5.43
CA CYS A 153 13.64 14.80 4.53
C CYS A 153 13.69 16.26 5.02
N VAL A 154 13.64 16.49 6.34
CA VAL A 154 13.81 17.85 6.91
C VAL A 154 15.23 18.36 6.65
N THR A 155 16.22 17.50 6.89
CA THR A 155 17.63 17.85 6.77
C THR A 155 18.01 18.13 5.31
N GLU A 156 17.60 17.27 4.38
CA GLU A 156 17.87 17.42 2.95
C GLU A 156 17.22 18.68 2.39
N TYR A 157 15.93 18.91 2.69
CA TYR A 157 15.23 20.11 2.24
C TYR A 157 15.83 21.43 2.76
N GLY A 158 16.41 21.41 3.96
CA GLY A 158 17.06 22.59 4.53
C GLY A 158 18.45 22.90 3.95
N ASN A 159 19.01 21.98 3.18
CA ASN A 159 20.30 22.16 2.50
C ASN A 159 20.15 22.57 1.02
N ASP A 160 18.91 22.60 0.50
CA ASP A 160 18.53 23.12 -0.82
C ASP A 160 18.21 24.62 -0.76
#